data_AF-A0A3P6UFA4-F1
#
_entry.id   AF-A0A3P6UFA4-F1
#
_cell.length_a   1.000
_cell.length_b   1.000
_cell.length_c   1.000
_cell.angle_alpha   90.00
_cell.angle_beta   90.00
_cell.angle_gamma   90.00
#
_symmetry.space_group_name_H-M   'P 1'
#
loop_
_entity.id
_entity.type
_entity.pdbx_description
1 polymer ?
#
loop_
_entity_poly.entity_id
_entity_poly.type
_entity_poly.pdbx_seq_one_letter_code
_entity_poly.pdbx_strand_id
1 'polypeptide(L)'
;MHSLQALFSMLSLIAAVIGWPDGAPCIHDVFESMNPLEAVEHQGGLQLTVPPYHIDTWQKCYWINQPVEVNLKGNTSADRFRGFVIQPISYKGPNRGKRVGQFLRLDDNGSWQQQCFRFKNSVTHSHEEKKKHIKLWWKNEANDDDYVQFVATVVKSQKEFWVKSIKSIPIPPCRIERNGIQGYVPDPITPPPPVRNFAQAVVI
;
A
#
# COMPACT_ATOMS: atom_id res chain seq x y z
N MET A 1 -25.74 -43.95 29.29
CA MET A 1 -25.82 -42.46 29.38
C MET A 1 -24.47 -41.75 29.17
N HIS A 2 -23.33 -42.44 28.99
CA HIS A 2 -22.02 -41.80 28.80
C HIS A 2 -21.62 -41.53 27.33
N SER A 3 -22.29 -42.16 26.36
CA SER A 3 -21.97 -42.01 24.93
C SER A 3 -22.51 -40.71 24.29
N LEU A 4 -23.61 -40.14 24.82
CA LEU A 4 -24.22 -38.91 24.29
C LEU A 4 -23.48 -37.63 24.74
N GLN A 5 -22.83 -37.67 25.91
CA GLN A 5 -22.03 -36.54 26.42
C GLN A 5 -20.69 -36.38 25.68
N ALA A 6 -20.14 -37.45 25.11
CA ALA A 6 -18.92 -37.39 24.32
C ALA A 6 -19.15 -36.71 22.95
N LEU A 7 -20.35 -36.88 22.36
CA LEU A 7 -20.70 -36.27 21.07
C LEU A 7 -20.88 -34.75 21.16
N PHE A 8 -21.42 -34.25 22.29
CA PHE A 8 -21.61 -32.82 22.51
C PHE A 8 -20.31 -32.06 22.81
N SER A 9 -19.33 -32.72 23.44
CA SER A 9 -18.03 -32.13 23.76
C SER A 9 -17.09 -32.04 22.55
N MET A 10 -17.32 -32.82 21.48
CA MET A 10 -16.52 -32.74 20.25
C MET A 10 -17.06 -31.67 19.27
N LEU A 11 -18.31 -31.21 19.44
CA LEU A 11 -18.95 -30.25 18.53
C LEU A 11 -18.66 -28.77 18.88
N SER A 12 -18.06 -28.46 20.04
CA SER A 12 -17.90 -27.08 20.53
C SER A 12 -16.54 -26.42 20.23
N LEU A 13 -15.65 -27.10 19.49
CA LEU A 13 -14.28 -26.62 19.23
C LEU A 13 -14.05 -26.10 17.80
N ILE A 14 -15.11 -25.74 17.07
CA ILE A 14 -14.97 -24.90 15.87
C ILE A 14 -15.12 -23.43 16.29
N ALA A 15 -14.19 -22.95 17.11
CA ALA A 15 -13.94 -21.51 17.17
C ALA A 15 -13.24 -21.16 15.85
N ALA A 16 -13.99 -20.66 14.87
CA ALA A 16 -13.39 -20.09 13.67
C ALA A 16 -12.46 -18.95 14.13
N VAL A 17 -11.16 -19.20 14.11
CA VAL A 17 -10.16 -18.17 14.34
C VAL A 17 -10.23 -17.27 13.13
N ILE A 18 -10.91 -16.12 13.27
CA ILE A 18 -10.95 -15.08 12.24
C ILE A 18 -9.57 -14.42 12.25
N GLY A 19 -8.63 -15.03 11.55
CA GLY A 19 -7.33 -14.45 11.26
C GLY A 19 -7.47 -13.37 10.18
N TRP A 20 -6.64 -12.34 10.26
CA TRP A 20 -6.57 -11.31 9.23
C TRP A 20 -5.99 -11.89 7.96
N PRO A 21 -6.54 -11.56 6.78
CA PRO A 21 -5.98 -12.06 5.54
C PRO A 21 -4.58 -11.48 5.34
N ASP A 22 -3.66 -12.37 4.98
CA ASP A 22 -2.31 -11.97 4.60
C ASP A 22 -2.32 -11.37 3.20
N GLY A 23 -2.03 -10.07 3.13
CA GLY A 23 -1.91 -9.36 1.86
C GLY A 23 -3.22 -8.84 1.28
N ALA A 24 -3.09 -8.02 0.23
CA ALA A 24 -4.23 -7.46 -0.48
C ALA A 24 -4.87 -8.50 -1.44
N PRO A 25 -6.21 -8.61 -1.48
CA PRO A 25 -6.92 -9.52 -2.38
C PRO A 25 -6.58 -9.34 -3.86
N CYS A 26 -6.56 -10.43 -4.63
CA CYS A 26 -6.44 -10.42 -6.09
C CYS A 26 -7.79 -10.23 -6.79
N ILE A 27 -8.52 -9.20 -6.40
CA ILE A 27 -9.75 -8.75 -7.08
C ILE A 27 -9.36 -7.54 -7.93
N HIS A 28 -9.80 -7.50 -9.18
CA HIS A 28 -9.41 -6.46 -10.14
C HIS A 28 -9.62 -5.04 -9.58
N ASP A 29 -10.79 -4.78 -9.00
CA ASP A 29 -11.12 -3.46 -8.47
C ASP A 29 -10.26 -3.09 -7.24
N VAL A 30 -9.96 -4.04 -6.36
CA VAL A 30 -9.03 -3.85 -5.22
C VAL A 30 -7.61 -3.59 -5.72
N PHE A 31 -7.17 -4.34 -6.72
CA PHE A 31 -5.85 -4.23 -7.32
C PHE A 31 -5.63 -2.88 -8.01
N GLU A 32 -6.64 -2.39 -8.75
CA GLU A 32 -6.59 -1.09 -9.42
C GLU A 32 -6.76 0.08 -8.45
N SER A 33 -7.72 -0.01 -7.52
CA SER A 33 -8.03 1.08 -6.59
C SER A 33 -6.97 1.22 -5.48
N MET A 34 -6.31 0.12 -5.10
CA MET A 34 -5.49 0.00 -3.89
C MET A 34 -6.27 0.43 -2.63
N ASN A 35 -7.59 0.26 -2.61
CA ASN A 35 -8.49 0.80 -1.61
C ASN A 35 -8.93 -0.27 -0.60
N PRO A 36 -8.60 -0.18 0.69
CA PRO A 36 -9.07 -1.12 1.70
C PRO A 36 -10.60 -1.06 1.90
N LEU A 37 -11.26 0.06 1.55
CA LEU A 37 -12.72 0.21 1.68
C LEU A 37 -13.53 -0.74 0.81
N GLU A 38 -12.92 -1.42 -0.16
CA GLU A 38 -13.57 -2.50 -0.91
C GLU A 38 -13.98 -3.66 0.01
N ALA A 39 -13.39 -3.75 1.22
CA ALA A 39 -13.83 -4.66 2.27
C ALA A 39 -14.64 -3.90 3.33
N VAL A 40 -15.78 -4.46 3.74
CA VAL A 40 -16.73 -3.84 4.68
C VAL A 40 -16.08 -3.57 6.04
N GLU A 41 -15.12 -4.41 6.42
CA GLU A 41 -14.37 -4.33 7.66
C GLU A 41 -13.61 -3.01 7.80
N HIS A 42 -13.21 -2.37 6.69
CA HIS A 42 -12.43 -1.13 6.66
C HIS A 42 -13.29 0.15 6.65
N GLN A 43 -14.62 0.03 6.67
CA GLN A 43 -15.51 1.19 6.64
C GLN A 43 -15.23 2.19 7.77
N GLY A 44 -15.21 3.48 7.40
CA GLY A 44 -14.94 4.59 8.31
C GLY A 44 -13.47 4.78 8.69
N GLY A 45 -12.54 4.02 8.11
CA GLY A 45 -11.12 4.08 8.47
C GLY A 45 -10.22 5.00 7.63
N LEU A 46 -10.75 5.50 6.51
CA LEU A 46 -10.00 6.32 5.57
C LEU A 46 -9.51 7.62 6.23
N GLN A 47 -8.21 7.85 6.15
CA GLN A 47 -7.56 9.07 6.58
C GLN A 47 -7.27 9.97 5.37
N LEU A 48 -7.62 11.25 5.52
CA LEU A 48 -7.39 12.31 4.52
C LEU A 48 -6.34 13.33 5.00
N THR A 49 -5.62 12.98 6.06
CA THR A 49 -4.53 13.75 6.64
C THR A 49 -3.19 13.38 6.00
N VAL A 50 -2.14 14.13 6.33
CA VAL A 50 -0.77 13.75 5.96
C VAL A 50 -0.42 12.39 6.60
N PRO A 51 -0.07 11.37 5.80
CA PRO A 51 0.33 10.08 6.34
C PRO A 51 1.66 10.22 7.11
N PRO A 52 1.83 9.56 8.27
CA PRO A 52 3.09 9.58 9.02
C PRO A 52 4.11 8.58 8.44
N TYR A 53 4.12 8.42 7.11
CA TYR A 53 4.92 7.46 6.37
C TYR A 53 5.46 8.10 5.09
N HIS A 54 6.63 7.63 4.64
CA HIS A 54 7.26 8.08 3.40
C HIS A 54 7.87 6.92 2.63
N ILE A 55 8.08 7.13 1.33
CA ILE A 55 8.85 6.23 0.47
C ILE A 55 10.12 6.94 0.03
N ASP A 56 11.25 6.32 0.32
CA ASP A 56 12.56 6.73 -0.20
C ASP A 56 13.04 5.75 -1.26
N THR A 57 13.65 6.28 -2.32
CA THR A 57 14.46 5.50 -3.24
C THR A 57 15.94 5.77 -2.97
N TRP A 58 16.77 4.73 -2.92
CA TRP A 58 18.21 4.92 -2.72
C TRP A 58 18.83 5.64 -3.92
N GLN A 59 18.39 5.26 -5.12
CA GLN A 59 18.82 5.87 -6.37
C GLN A 59 17.93 7.06 -6.72
N LYS A 60 18.54 8.12 -7.25
CA LYS A 60 17.84 9.34 -7.73
C LYS A 60 17.31 9.22 -9.16
N CYS A 61 17.82 8.24 -9.91
CA CYS A 61 17.43 7.91 -11.28
C CYS A 61 17.58 6.39 -11.46
N TYR A 62 17.08 5.83 -12.57
CA TYR A 62 17.21 4.41 -12.87
C TYR A 62 17.77 4.12 -14.26
N TRP A 63 18.35 2.93 -14.43
CA TRP A 63 18.69 2.35 -15.74
C TRP A 63 17.82 1.12 -16.00
N ILE A 64 17.57 0.81 -17.28
CA ILE A 64 16.90 -0.44 -17.65
C ILE A 64 17.68 -1.63 -17.08
N ASN A 65 16.96 -2.61 -16.58
CA ASN A 65 17.47 -3.84 -15.98
C ASN A 65 18.34 -3.66 -14.73
N GLN A 66 18.51 -2.43 -14.22
CA GLN A 66 19.18 -2.20 -12.95
C GLN A 66 18.17 -2.11 -11.80
N PRO A 67 18.37 -2.87 -10.71
CA PRO A 67 17.54 -2.77 -9.52
C PRO A 67 17.65 -1.39 -8.84
N VAL A 68 16.50 -0.87 -8.42
CA VAL A 68 16.33 0.30 -7.56
C VAL A 68 15.82 -0.17 -6.21
N GLU A 69 16.43 0.31 -5.13
CA GLU A 69 15.98 0.06 -3.77
C GLU A 69 14.84 1.02 -3.43
N VAL A 70 13.72 0.48 -2.97
CA VAL A 70 12.51 1.21 -2.56
C VAL A 70 12.26 0.91 -1.09
N ASN A 71 12.17 1.95 -0.26
CA ASN A 71 12.00 1.84 1.18
C ASN A 71 10.72 2.54 1.63
N LEU A 72 9.75 1.80 2.16
CA LEU A 72 8.59 2.39 2.84
C LEU A 72 8.85 2.40 4.35
N LYS A 73 8.76 3.57 5.00
CA LYS A 73 9.12 3.78 6.41
C LYS A 73 8.13 4.70 7.13
N GLY A 74 7.99 4.51 8.43
CA GLY A 74 7.39 5.51 9.32
C GLY A 74 8.32 6.70 9.55
N ASN A 75 7.73 7.88 9.79
CA ASN A 75 8.49 9.09 10.10
C ASN A 75 9.21 8.99 11.45
N THR A 76 8.59 8.32 12.43
CA THR A 76 9.14 8.08 13.76
C THR A 76 9.15 6.59 14.12
N SER A 77 9.79 6.24 15.24
CA SER A 77 9.81 4.87 15.76
C SER A 77 8.44 4.35 16.23
N ALA A 78 7.49 5.27 16.48
CA ALA A 78 6.11 4.99 16.85
C ALA A 78 5.21 4.75 15.64
N ASP A 79 5.57 5.27 14.47
CA ASP A 79 4.81 5.17 13.23
C ASP A 79 4.99 3.80 12.57
N ARG A 80 4.31 2.80 13.14
CA ARG A 80 4.27 1.45 12.61
C ARG A 80 3.05 1.22 11.72
N PHE A 81 3.18 0.33 10.75
CA PHE A 81 2.09 -0.08 9.88
C PHE A 81 1.97 -1.62 9.85
N ARG A 82 0.78 -2.12 9.54
CA ARG A 82 0.48 -3.56 9.47
C ARG A 82 0.37 -4.05 8.04
N GLY A 83 -0.39 -3.32 7.23
CA GLY A 83 -0.62 -3.63 5.83
C GLY A 83 -0.13 -2.51 4.91
N PHE A 84 0.17 -2.87 3.67
CA PHE A 84 0.48 -1.93 2.61
C PHE A 84 0.23 -2.56 1.24
N VAL A 85 0.08 -1.71 0.22
CA VAL A 85 0.22 -2.06 -1.20
C VAL A 85 1.09 -0.98 -1.84
N ILE A 86 2.08 -1.35 -2.65
CA ILE A 86 2.90 -0.40 -3.43
C ILE A 86 2.82 -0.74 -4.92
N GLN A 87 2.64 0.28 -5.76
CA GLN A 87 2.66 0.18 -7.21
C GLN A 87 3.63 1.22 -7.81
N PRO A 88 4.49 0.85 -8.76
CA PRO A 88 5.30 1.75 -9.56
C PRO A 88 4.47 2.32 -10.71
N ILE A 89 4.22 3.62 -10.71
CA ILE A 89 3.36 4.30 -11.68
C ILE A 89 4.21 5.21 -12.57
N SER A 90 4.02 5.11 -13.89
CA SER A 90 4.56 6.08 -14.86
C SER A 90 4.02 7.47 -14.52
N TYR A 91 4.91 8.37 -14.09
CA TYR A 91 4.54 9.68 -13.58
C TYR A 91 4.18 10.64 -14.71
N LYS A 92 2.87 10.90 -14.86
CA LYS A 92 2.30 11.88 -15.82
C LYS A 92 1.47 12.94 -15.09
N GLY A 93 1.88 13.27 -13.86
CA GLY A 93 1.15 14.11 -12.92
C GLY A 93 0.26 13.31 -11.94
N PRO A 94 -0.58 14.01 -11.15
CA PRO A 94 -1.32 13.42 -10.04
C PRO A 94 -2.21 12.26 -10.47
N ASN A 95 -1.99 11.07 -9.92
CA ASN A 95 -2.79 9.85 -10.13
C ASN A 95 -2.95 9.45 -11.62
N ARG A 96 -1.99 9.83 -12.47
CA ARG A 96 -2.01 9.54 -13.91
C ARG A 96 -0.84 8.65 -14.25
N GLY A 97 -1.12 7.55 -14.93
CA GLY A 97 -0.07 6.64 -15.38
C GLY A 97 -0.52 5.20 -15.46
N LYS A 98 0.26 4.40 -16.16
CA LYS A 98 0.16 2.95 -16.11
C LYS A 98 1.22 2.42 -15.15
N ARG A 99 1.00 1.22 -14.61
CA ARG A 99 2.02 0.51 -13.83
C ARG A 99 3.20 0.14 -14.73
N VAL A 100 4.43 0.32 -14.22
CA VAL A 100 5.66 0.13 -15.00
C VAL A 100 6.72 -0.68 -14.25
N GLY A 101 7.45 -1.52 -14.98
CA GLY A 101 8.45 -2.41 -14.39
C GLY A 101 7.85 -3.47 -13.48
N GLN A 102 8.69 -4.05 -12.64
CA GLN A 102 8.32 -5.12 -11.72
C GLN A 102 9.14 -5.07 -10.44
N PHE A 103 8.51 -5.47 -9.34
CA PHE A 103 9.24 -5.77 -8.12
C PHE A 103 10.01 -7.08 -8.29
N LEU A 104 11.22 -7.10 -7.75
CA LEU A 104 12.08 -8.27 -7.66
C LEU A 104 11.70 -9.10 -6.44
N ARG A 105 12.23 -10.33 -6.36
CA ARG A 105 12.01 -11.22 -5.23
C ARG A 105 12.44 -10.49 -3.96
N LEU A 106 11.60 -10.57 -2.92
CA LEU A 106 11.71 -9.79 -1.70
C LEU A 106 12.32 -10.68 -0.61
N ASP A 107 13.47 -10.26 -0.11
CA ASP A 107 14.35 -11.06 0.74
C ASP A 107 13.98 -10.99 2.23
N ASP A 108 13.18 -9.99 2.65
CA ASP A 108 13.00 -9.70 4.09
C ASP A 108 11.54 -9.79 4.57
N ASN A 109 11.35 -10.78 5.45
CA ASN A 109 10.33 -10.98 6.50
C ASN A 109 9.21 -9.92 6.62
N GLY A 110 8.28 -9.87 5.66
CA GLY A 110 7.04 -9.09 5.80
C GLY A 110 6.43 -8.51 4.54
N SER A 111 6.99 -8.81 3.37
CA SER A 111 6.45 -8.41 2.08
C SER A 111 6.39 -9.56 1.08
N TRP A 112 5.42 -9.49 0.18
CA TRP A 112 5.15 -10.49 -0.84
C TRP A 112 4.70 -9.80 -2.13
N GLN A 113 5.23 -10.27 -3.27
CA GLN A 113 4.81 -9.76 -4.58
C GLN A 113 3.33 -10.07 -4.80
N GLN A 114 2.52 -9.05 -5.06
CA GLN A 114 1.11 -9.25 -5.37
C GLN A 114 1.00 -9.76 -6.81
N GLN A 115 1.15 -11.09 -6.99
CA GLN A 115 1.11 -11.78 -8.29
C GLN A 115 -0.33 -11.98 -8.77
N CYS A 116 -1.08 -10.88 -8.90
CA CYS A 116 -2.38 -10.92 -9.52
C CYS A 116 -2.24 -10.82 -11.03
N PHE A 117 -3.05 -11.59 -11.77
CA PHE A 117 -3.18 -11.47 -13.22
C PHE A 117 -1.85 -11.60 -14.00
N ARG A 118 -0.90 -12.39 -13.48
CA ARG A 118 0.45 -12.61 -14.05
C ARG A 118 1.38 -11.40 -14.06
N PHE A 119 1.00 -10.29 -13.42
CA PHE A 119 1.86 -9.12 -13.32
C PHE A 119 2.63 -9.10 -11.99
N LYS A 120 3.86 -8.61 -12.02
CA LYS A 120 4.73 -8.41 -10.84
C LYS A 120 4.92 -6.92 -10.50
N ASN A 121 3.97 -6.10 -10.93
CA ASN A 121 4.00 -4.64 -10.83
C ASN A 121 3.22 -4.14 -9.60
N SER A 122 3.02 -4.99 -8.59
CA SER A 122 2.42 -4.64 -7.31
C SER A 122 3.01 -5.54 -6.22
N VAL A 123 3.04 -5.04 -5.00
CA VAL A 123 3.57 -5.72 -3.81
C VAL A 123 2.72 -5.37 -2.60
N THR A 124 2.52 -6.35 -1.72
CA THR A 124 1.73 -6.21 -0.49
C THR A 124 2.48 -6.79 0.71
N HIS A 125 2.00 -6.53 1.91
CA HIS A 125 2.41 -7.25 3.12
C HIS A 125 2.12 -8.75 3.03
N SER A 126 2.96 -9.57 3.68
CA SER A 126 2.80 -11.04 3.76
C SER A 126 2.20 -11.53 5.08
N HIS A 127 2.08 -10.65 6.07
CA HIS A 127 1.55 -10.91 7.41
C HIS A 127 1.19 -9.60 8.10
N GLU A 128 0.32 -9.62 9.11
CA GLU A 128 -0.20 -8.42 9.78
C GLU A 128 0.69 -7.82 10.90
N GLU A 129 1.89 -8.37 11.09
CA GLU A 129 2.82 -7.88 12.13
C GLU A 129 3.18 -6.39 11.93
N LYS A 130 3.39 -5.68 13.05
CA LYS A 130 3.71 -4.25 13.04
C LYS A 130 5.12 -3.99 12.49
N LYS A 131 5.20 -3.41 11.31
CA LYS A 131 6.44 -3.05 10.60
C LYS A 131 6.80 -1.59 10.87
N LYS A 132 8.11 -1.31 10.99
CA LYS A 132 8.65 0.06 11.01
C LYS A 132 9.11 0.51 9.63
N HIS A 133 9.67 -0.43 8.88
CA HIS A 133 10.16 -0.23 7.54
C HIS A 133 9.99 -1.52 6.74
N ILE A 134 9.95 -1.39 5.42
CA ILE A 134 10.10 -2.49 4.48
C ILE A 134 11.04 -2.03 3.36
N LYS A 135 11.96 -2.90 2.98
CA LYS A 135 12.87 -2.71 1.85
C LYS A 135 12.43 -3.60 0.71
N LEU A 136 12.35 -3.03 -0.49
CA LEU A 136 11.91 -3.69 -1.70
C LEU A 136 12.87 -3.35 -2.83
N TRP A 137 12.89 -4.20 -3.84
CA TRP A 137 13.69 -3.98 -5.03
C TRP A 137 12.78 -3.92 -6.25
N TRP A 138 12.99 -2.95 -7.13
CA TRP A 138 12.22 -2.78 -8.36
C TRP A 138 13.17 -2.66 -9.54
N LYS A 139 12.78 -3.18 -10.71
CA LYS A 139 13.49 -2.92 -11.96
C LYS A 139 12.50 -2.66 -13.10
N ASN A 140 12.94 -1.87 -14.07
CA ASN A 140 12.25 -1.72 -15.34
C ASN A 140 13.00 -2.47 -16.44
N GLU A 141 12.30 -3.29 -17.22
CA GLU A 141 12.89 -4.09 -18.30
C GLU A 141 12.47 -3.63 -19.70
N ALA A 142 11.46 -2.76 -19.80
CA ALA A 142 10.83 -2.44 -21.08
C ALA A 142 11.47 -1.22 -21.76
N ASN A 143 11.36 -0.04 -21.14
CA ASN A 143 11.88 1.22 -21.69
C ASN A 143 12.32 2.18 -20.58
N ASP A 144 13.05 3.23 -20.93
CA ASP A 144 13.53 4.26 -20.01
C ASP A 144 13.10 5.67 -20.45
N ASP A 145 11.83 5.81 -20.82
CA ASP A 145 11.29 7.09 -21.29
C ASP A 145 10.43 7.80 -20.23
N ASP A 146 9.85 7.03 -19.30
CA ASP A 146 8.92 7.54 -18.30
C ASP A 146 9.63 7.80 -16.97
N TYR A 147 9.26 8.89 -16.30
CA TYR A 147 9.55 9.05 -14.87
C TYR A 147 8.71 8.03 -14.10
N VAL A 148 9.23 7.50 -12.99
CA VAL A 148 8.51 6.49 -12.20
C VAL A 148 8.30 6.99 -10.79
N GLN A 149 7.05 7.01 -10.34
CA GLN A 149 6.67 7.32 -8.97
C GLN A 149 6.16 6.06 -8.27
N PHE A 150 6.70 5.77 -7.09
CA PHE A 150 6.17 4.70 -6.24
C PHE A 150 5.03 5.26 -5.41
N VAL A 151 3.86 4.65 -5.55
CA VAL A 151 2.63 5.04 -4.85
C VAL A 151 2.23 3.91 -3.93
N ALA A 152 1.90 4.24 -2.68
CA ALA A 152 1.44 3.28 -1.71
C ALA A 152 0.14 3.67 -1.02
N THR A 153 -0.61 2.61 -0.69
CA THR A 153 -1.64 2.62 0.34
C THR A 153 -1.06 1.96 1.58
N VAL A 154 -1.24 2.56 2.75
CA VAL A 154 -0.72 2.05 4.03
C VAL A 154 -1.85 1.89 5.03
N VAL A 155 -1.86 0.74 5.72
CA VAL A 155 -2.84 0.37 6.75
C VAL A 155 -2.13 0.27 8.09
N LYS A 156 -2.48 1.17 9.01
CA LYS A 156 -1.99 1.14 10.40
C LYS A 156 -2.85 0.24 11.26
N SER A 157 -4.16 0.35 11.11
CA SER A 157 -5.16 -0.50 11.75
C SER A 157 -6.40 -0.62 10.85
N GLN A 158 -7.36 -1.47 11.24
CA GLN A 158 -8.61 -1.69 10.51
C GLN A 158 -9.31 -0.39 10.10
N LYS A 159 -9.33 0.59 11.01
CA LYS A 159 -10.03 1.87 10.85
C LYS A 159 -9.05 3.05 10.79
N GLU A 160 -7.82 2.81 10.34
CA GLU A 160 -6.83 3.87 10.17
C GLU A 160 -5.88 3.51 9.02
N PHE A 161 -6.14 4.09 7.85
CA PHE A 161 -5.36 3.85 6.63
C PHE A 161 -5.41 5.03 5.66
N TRP A 162 -4.40 5.14 4.80
CA TRP A 162 -4.26 6.20 3.79
C TRP A 162 -4.18 5.59 2.40
N VAL A 163 -5.12 5.91 1.53
CA VAL A 163 -5.23 5.32 0.18
C VAL A 163 -4.43 6.15 -0.81
N LYS A 164 -3.48 5.52 -1.54
CA LYS A 164 -2.65 6.16 -2.59
C LYS A 164 -2.02 7.51 -2.21
N SER A 165 -1.79 7.72 -0.91
CA SER A 165 -1.40 9.01 -0.36
C SER A 165 0.09 9.08 -0.02
N ILE A 166 0.76 7.93 0.06
CA ILE A 166 2.20 7.87 0.27
C ILE A 166 2.85 7.77 -1.10
N LYS A 167 3.57 8.81 -1.51
CA LYS A 167 4.18 8.92 -2.85
C LYS A 167 5.67 9.21 -2.71
N SER A 168 6.52 8.50 -3.46
CA SER A 168 7.93 8.86 -3.58
C SER A 168 8.11 10.12 -4.42
N ILE A 169 9.31 10.72 -4.34
CA ILE A 169 9.79 11.59 -5.41
C ILE A 169 9.88 10.73 -6.69
N PRO A 170 9.36 11.17 -7.85
CA PRO A 170 9.50 10.40 -9.08
C PRO A 170 10.97 10.31 -9.50
N ILE A 171 11.41 9.12 -9.90
CA ILE A 171 12.76 8.88 -10.40
C ILE A 171 12.77 8.89 -11.94
N PRO A 172 13.61 9.72 -12.57
CA PRO A 172 13.83 9.68 -14.01
C PRO A 172 14.70 8.48 -14.44
N PRO A 173 14.65 8.15 -15.73
CA PRO A 173 15.75 7.51 -16.44
C PRO A 173 17.07 8.28 -16.27
N CYS A 174 18.15 7.61 -15.92
CA CYS A 174 19.46 8.26 -15.74
C CYS A 174 20.03 8.88 -17.03
N ARG A 175 19.54 8.44 -18.20
CA ARG A 175 19.84 9.04 -19.51
C ARG A 175 19.21 10.42 -19.68
N ILE A 176 18.05 10.66 -19.07
CA ILE A 176 17.30 11.92 -19.15
C ILE A 176 17.81 12.88 -18.08
N GLU A 177 17.82 12.45 -16.81
CA GLU A 177 18.13 13.32 -15.68
C GLU A 177 18.85 12.54 -14.57
N ARG A 178 20.18 12.49 -14.64
CA ARG A 178 21.01 11.69 -13.71
C ARG A 178 20.91 12.13 -12.25
N ASN A 179 20.65 13.40 -11.99
CA ASN A 179 20.60 13.94 -10.63
C ASN A 179 19.23 13.78 -9.95
N GLY A 180 18.25 13.19 -10.64
CA GLY A 180 16.85 13.12 -10.20
C GLY A 180 16.15 14.47 -10.31
N ILE A 181 14.80 14.46 -10.20
CA ILE A 181 13.99 15.68 -10.24
C ILE A 181 14.43 16.63 -9.12
N GLN A 182 14.82 17.86 -9.49
CA GLN A 182 15.07 18.93 -8.53
C GLN A 182 13.79 19.71 -8.24
N GLY A 183 13.56 20.05 -6.96
CA GLY A 183 12.43 20.90 -6.57
C GLY A 183 11.05 20.25 -6.73
N TYR A 184 10.97 18.92 -6.69
CA TYR A 184 9.67 18.22 -6.69
C TYR A 184 8.79 18.71 -5.54
N VAL A 185 7.59 19.17 -5.88
CA VAL A 185 6.55 19.54 -4.92
C VAL A 185 5.47 18.47 -4.97
N PRO A 186 5.22 17.75 -3.86
CA PRO A 186 4.12 16.80 -3.78
C PRO A 186 2.77 17.47 -4.02
N ASP A 187 1.86 16.75 -4.67
CA ASP A 187 0.47 17.19 -4.79
C ASP A 187 -0.13 17.48 -3.41
N PRO A 188 -1.01 18.49 -3.29
CA PRO A 188 -1.74 18.71 -2.06
C PRO A 188 -2.57 17.46 -1.73
N ILE A 189 -2.53 17.06 -0.47
CA ILE A 189 -3.39 15.99 0.02
C ILE A 189 -4.82 16.52 0.01
N THR A 190 -5.75 15.74 -0.54
CA THR A 190 -7.17 16.10 -0.54
C THR A 190 -7.62 16.27 0.91
N PRO A 191 -7.95 17.49 1.36
CA PRO A 191 -8.36 17.69 2.74
C PRO A 191 -9.69 16.97 2.97
N PRO A 192 -9.97 16.51 4.20
CA PRO A 192 -11.27 15.95 4.51
C PRO A 192 -12.38 16.94 4.18
N PRO A 193 -13.52 16.46 3.63
CA PRO A 193 -14.66 17.32 3.37
C PRO A 193 -15.07 18.00 4.68
N PRO A 194 -15.43 19.29 4.66
CA PRO A 194 -15.86 20.00 5.86
C PRO A 194 -17.06 19.28 6.48
N VAL A 195 -17.02 19.10 7.81
CA VAL A 195 -18.12 18.50 8.56
C VAL A 195 -19.35 19.39 8.39
N ARG A 196 -20.36 18.89 7.66
CA ARG A 196 -21.69 19.53 7.69
C ARG A 196 -22.27 19.25 9.07
N ASN A 197 -22.34 20.28 9.91
CA ASN A 197 -23.15 20.23 11.12
C ASN A 197 -24.58 19.94 10.66
N PHE A 198 -25.06 18.73 10.91
CA PHE A 198 -26.49 18.45 10.82
C PHE A 198 -27.14 19.35 11.86
N ALA A 199 -27.70 20.48 11.41
CA ALA A 199 -28.60 21.26 12.24
C ALA A 199 -29.66 20.28 12.72
N GLN A 200 -29.72 20.07 14.04
CA GLN A 200 -30.84 19.39 14.67
C GLN A 200 -32.09 20.11 14.15
N ALA A 201 -32.86 19.44 13.30
CA ALA A 201 -34.19 19.89 12.98
C ALA A 201 -34.94 19.89 14.31
N VAL A 202 -35.03 21.07 14.92
CA VAL A 202 -35.96 21.32 16.02
C VAL A 202 -37.32 21.09 15.40
N VAL A 203 -37.89 19.93 15.70
CA VAL A 203 -39.31 19.66 15.49
C VAL A 203 -40.02 20.54 16.51
N ILE A 204 -40.59 21.64 16.03
CA ILE A 204 -41.56 22.46 16.78
C ILE A 204 -42.92 21.77 16.61
#